data_AF-A0A536UVI5-F1
#
_entry.id   AF-A0A536UVI5-F1
#
_cell.length_a   1.000
_cell.length_b   1.000
_cell.length_c   1.000
_cell.angle_alpha   90.00
_cell.angle_beta   90.00
_cell.angle_gamma   90.00
#
_symmetry.space_group_name_H-M   'P 1'
#
loop_
_entity.id
_entity.type
_entity.pdbx_description
1 polymer ?
#
loop_
_entity_poly.entity_id
_entity_poly.type
_entity_poly.pdbx_seq_one_letter_code
_entity_poly.pdbx_strand_id
1 'polypeptide(L)'
;MNALREQQLAFAAAVREGANVDALLKPRINGEPALVGIYRHAYRARLVAALRDNHEVLALALGDDAFDAIAQAYIDAHPSRFASIHWFGDG
;
A
#
# COMPACT_ATOMS: atom_id res chain seq x y z
N MET A 1 1.29 -27.02 9.04
CA MET A 1 0.69 -25.74 9.48
C MET A 1 1.72 -24.66 9.21
N ASN A 2 1.41 -23.66 8.39
CA ASN A 2 2.31 -22.52 8.22
C ASN A 2 2.39 -21.76 9.55
N ALA A 3 3.60 -21.31 9.91
CA ALA A 3 3.79 -20.50 11.10
C ALA A 3 3.11 -19.14 10.91
N LEU A 4 2.58 -18.54 11.99
CA LEU A 4 1.92 -17.21 11.94
C LEU A 4 2.75 -16.16 11.19
N ARG A 5 4.08 -16.18 11.38
CA ARG A 5 5.03 -15.29 10.72
C ARG A 5 4.99 -15.43 9.19
N GLU A 6 4.89 -16.65 8.67
CA GLU A 6 4.82 -16.90 7.22
C GLU A 6 3.52 -16.36 6.64
N GLN A 7 2.40 -16.55 7.36
CA GLN A 7 1.10 -15.99 6.95
C GLN A 7 1.11 -14.46 6.95
N GLN A 8 1.75 -13.84 7.96
CA GLN A 8 1.91 -12.38 8.03
C GLN A 8 2.77 -11.84 6.89
N LEU A 9 3.89 -12.49 6.57
CA LEU A 9 4.77 -12.08 5.47
C LEU A 9 4.06 -12.23 4.12
N ALA A 10 3.36 -13.35 3.91
CA ALA A 10 2.61 -13.60 2.68
C ALA A 10 1.47 -12.58 2.50
N PHE A 11 0.75 -12.26 3.56
CA PHE A 11 -0.28 -11.21 3.51
C PHE A 11 0.32 -9.82 3.23
N ALA A 12 1.45 -9.49 3.86
CA ALA A 12 2.13 -8.23 3.61
C ALA A 12 2.64 -8.13 2.16
N ALA A 13 3.15 -9.21 1.56
CA ALA A 13 3.51 -9.25 0.14
C ALA A 13 2.28 -9.10 -0.76
N ALA A 14 1.16 -9.74 -0.41
CA ALA A 14 -0.08 -9.60 -1.16
C ALA A 14 -0.67 -8.18 -1.16
N VAL A 15 -0.48 -7.43 -0.07
CA VAL A 15 -0.90 -6.01 0.02
C VAL A 15 0.05 -5.08 -0.74
N ARG A 16 1.36 -5.35 -0.73
CA ARG A 16 2.38 -4.46 -1.28
C ARG A 16 2.71 -4.72 -2.76
N GLU A 17 2.89 -5.99 -3.12
CA GLU A 17 3.41 -6.45 -4.42
C GLU A 17 2.33 -7.12 -5.25
N GLY A 18 1.15 -7.32 -4.66
CA GLY A 18 0.01 -7.84 -5.36
C GLY A 18 -0.06 -9.36 -5.49
N ALA A 19 0.72 -10.10 -4.70
CA ALA A 19 0.73 -11.56 -4.65
C ALA A 19 -0.67 -12.19 -4.43
N ASN A 20 -0.81 -13.46 -4.83
CA ASN A 20 -2.05 -14.24 -4.70
C ASN A 20 -2.43 -14.42 -3.20
N VAL A 21 -3.73 -14.27 -2.89
CA VAL A 21 -4.30 -14.35 -1.54
C VAL A 21 -5.22 -15.53 -1.29
N ASP A 22 -5.46 -16.39 -2.28
CA ASP A 22 -6.46 -17.46 -2.22
C ASP A 22 -6.16 -18.45 -1.09
N ALA A 23 -4.88 -18.68 -0.82
CA ALA A 23 -4.41 -19.51 0.29
C ALA A 23 -4.37 -18.79 1.65
N LEU A 24 -4.58 -17.46 1.68
CA LEU A 24 -4.46 -16.61 2.87
C LEU A 24 -5.79 -16.14 3.42
N LEU A 25 -6.75 -15.83 2.54
CA LEU A 25 -8.03 -15.23 2.90
C LEU A 25 -9.16 -16.16 2.52
N LYS A 26 -10.11 -16.34 3.44
CA LYS A 26 -11.34 -17.05 3.15
C LYS A 26 -12.25 -16.19 2.26
N PRO A 27 -12.99 -16.79 1.32
CA PRO A 27 -14.03 -16.09 0.60
C PRO A 27 -15.09 -15.55 1.56
N ARG A 28 -15.81 -14.54 1.11
CA ARG A 28 -16.91 -13.94 1.87
C ARG A 28 -18.07 -14.93 2.00
N ILE A 29 -18.96 -14.67 2.96
CA ILE A 29 -20.11 -15.55 3.28
C ILE A 29 -21.01 -15.79 2.06
N ASN A 30 -21.06 -14.85 1.12
CA ASN A 30 -21.82 -14.93 -0.12
C ASN A 30 -21.08 -15.63 -1.27
N GLY A 31 -19.92 -16.25 -1.02
CA GLY A 31 -19.12 -16.97 -2.03
C GLY A 31 -18.18 -16.08 -2.85
N GLU A 32 -18.22 -14.77 -2.66
CA GLU A 32 -17.36 -13.82 -3.38
C GLU A 32 -15.91 -13.83 -2.88
N PRO A 33 -14.93 -13.41 -3.70
CA PRO A 33 -13.54 -13.28 -3.28
C PRO A 33 -13.34 -12.38 -2.06
N ALA A 34 -12.24 -12.62 -1.34
CA ALA A 34 -11.84 -11.76 -0.23
C ALA A 34 -11.48 -10.35 -0.72
N LEU A 35 -11.77 -9.34 0.11
CA LEU A 35 -11.59 -7.92 -0.23
C LEU A 35 -10.14 -7.44 -0.05
N VAL A 36 -9.16 -8.19 -0.57
CA VAL A 36 -7.74 -7.77 -0.53
C VAL A 36 -7.53 -6.41 -1.19
N GLY A 37 -8.35 -6.07 -2.20
CA GLY A 37 -8.32 -4.77 -2.86
C GLY A 37 -8.44 -3.59 -1.88
N ILE A 38 -9.29 -3.68 -0.85
CA ILE A 38 -9.43 -2.62 0.16
C ILE A 38 -8.11 -2.36 0.89
N TYR A 39 -7.40 -3.43 1.26
CA TYR A 39 -6.12 -3.31 1.94
C TYR A 39 -5.04 -2.73 1.01
N ARG A 40 -5.02 -3.13 -0.25
CA ARG A 40 -4.11 -2.57 -1.26
C ARG A 40 -4.35 -1.06 -1.46
N HIS A 41 -5.61 -0.66 -1.62
CA HIS A 41 -5.98 0.75 -1.75
C HIS A 41 -5.61 1.56 -0.50
N ALA A 42 -5.96 1.07 0.70
CA ALA A 42 -5.66 1.74 1.95
C ALA A 42 -4.15 1.87 2.21
N TYR A 43 -3.37 0.86 1.80
CA TYR A 43 -1.91 0.89 1.87
C TYR A 43 -1.33 1.98 0.96
N ARG A 44 -1.73 2.00 -0.33
CA ARG A 44 -1.26 3.04 -1.26
C ARG A 44 -1.68 4.44 -0.83
N ALA A 45 -2.91 4.62 -0.35
CA ALA A 45 -3.38 5.90 0.17
C ALA A 45 -2.53 6.40 1.35
N ARG A 46 -2.10 5.51 2.24
CA ARG A 46 -1.19 5.86 3.33
C ARG A 46 0.20 6.28 2.85
N LEU A 47 0.71 5.68 1.79
CA LEU A 47 1.98 6.11 1.20
C LEU A 47 1.86 7.50 0.55
N VAL A 48 0.76 7.77 -0.15
CA VAL A 48 0.50 9.13 -0.69
C VAL A 48 0.38 10.16 0.43
N ALA A 49 -0.34 9.83 1.52
CA ALA A 49 -0.44 10.71 2.68
C ALA A 49 0.94 11.01 3.28
N ALA A 50 1.78 9.99 3.49
CA ALA A 50 3.15 10.20 3.98
C ALA A 50 3.99 11.08 3.04
N LEU A 51 3.90 10.89 1.72
CA LEU A 51 4.57 11.76 0.75
C LEU A 51 4.07 13.20 0.85
N ARG A 52 2.76 13.39 1.07
CA ARG A 52 2.17 14.72 1.22
C ARG A 52 2.66 15.42 2.49
N ASP A 53 2.70 14.70 3.61
CA ASP A 53 3.19 15.21 4.88
C ASP A 53 4.70 15.58 4.80
N ASN A 54 5.48 14.83 4.02
CA ASN A 54 6.91 15.08 3.84
C ASN A 54 7.22 16.18 2.81
N HIS A 55 6.33 16.40 1.85
CA HIS A 55 6.52 17.32 0.72
C HIS A 55 5.38 18.34 0.62
N GLU A 56 4.94 18.89 1.75
CA GLU A 56 3.75 19.78 1.84
C GLU A 56 3.82 20.97 0.87
N VAL A 57 4.99 21.62 0.75
CA VAL A 57 5.18 22.78 -0.14
C VAL A 57 5.00 22.38 -1.61
N LEU A 58 5.49 21.19 -2.00
CA LEU A 58 5.32 20.66 -3.35
C LEU A 58 3.85 20.33 -3.62
N ALA A 59 3.16 19.71 -2.65
CA ALA A 59 1.74 19.41 -2.75
C ALA A 59 0.89 20.69 -2.94
N LEU A 60 1.19 21.74 -2.18
CA LEU A 60 0.52 23.04 -2.32
C LEU A 60 0.80 23.69 -3.67
N ALA A 61 2.02 23.59 -4.19
CA ALA A 61 2.40 24.18 -5.47
C ALA A 61 1.75 23.50 -6.68
N LEU A 62 1.58 22.18 -6.62
CA LEU A 62 1.01 21.38 -7.71
C LEU A 62 -0.53 21.29 -7.66
N GLY A 63 -1.11 21.38 -6.47
CA GLY A 63 -2.51 21.04 -6.25
C GLY A 63 -2.75 19.53 -6.21
N ASP A 64 -3.97 19.14 -5.77
CA ASP A 64 -4.26 17.78 -5.36
C ASP A 64 -4.12 16.74 -6.48
N ASP A 65 -4.76 16.97 -7.63
CA ASP A 65 -4.77 16.00 -8.74
C ASP A 65 -3.35 15.73 -9.29
N ALA A 66 -2.57 16.80 -9.46
CA ALA A 66 -1.21 16.70 -9.98
C ALA A 66 -0.27 16.05 -8.96
N PHE A 67 -0.40 16.40 -7.68
CA PHE A 67 0.38 15.76 -6.61
C PHE A 67 0.06 14.27 -6.52
N ASP A 68 -1.22 13.89 -6.52
CA ASP A 68 -1.63 12.50 -6.42
C ASP A 68 -1.10 11.66 -7.60
N ALA A 69 -1.14 12.21 -8.82
CA ALA A 69 -0.56 11.55 -10.00
C ALA A 69 0.95 11.29 -9.86
N ILE A 70 1.73 12.29 -9.44
CA ILE A 70 3.18 12.10 -9.26
C ILE A 70 3.50 11.20 -8.06
N ALA A 71 2.68 11.23 -7.00
CA ALA A 71 2.86 10.39 -5.83
C ALA A 71 2.63 8.91 -6.17
N GLN A 72 1.60 8.60 -6.98
CA GLN A 72 1.38 7.25 -7.48
C GLN A 72 2.57 6.76 -8.33
N ALA A 73 3.05 7.61 -9.25
CA ALA A 73 4.22 7.28 -10.07
C ALA A 73 5.48 7.07 -9.22
N TYR A 74 5.69 7.89 -8.19
CA TYR A 74 6.80 7.72 -7.26
C TYR A 74 6.71 6.40 -6.49
N ILE A 75 5.53 6.02 -5.99
CA ILE A 75 5.30 4.75 -5.29
C ILE A 75 5.61 3.55 -6.18
N ASP A 76 5.24 3.61 -7.46
CA ASP A 76 5.51 2.53 -8.41
C ASP A 76 7.02 2.42 -8.73
N ALA A 77 7.73 3.54 -8.83
CA ALA A 77 9.17 3.57 -9.05
C ALA A 77 9.98 3.23 -7.79
N HIS A 78 9.47 3.58 -6.61
CA HIS A 78 10.14 3.46 -5.31
C HIS A 78 9.23 2.74 -4.29
N PRO A 79 8.96 1.44 -4.46
CA PRO A 79 8.10 0.70 -3.55
C PRO A 79 8.67 0.72 -2.13
N SER A 80 7.81 0.98 -1.14
CA SER A 80 8.24 1.02 0.26
C SER A 80 8.84 -0.32 0.71
N ARG A 81 10.06 -0.25 1.26
CA ARG A 81 10.83 -1.41 1.72
C ARG A 81 10.71 -1.67 3.22
N PHE A 82 10.04 -0.78 3.95
CA PHE A 82 9.94 -0.82 5.41
C PHE A 82 8.49 -0.99 5.86
N ALA A 83 8.29 -1.63 7.01
CA ALA A 83 6.97 -1.77 7.62
C ALA A 83 6.47 -0.43 8.20
N SER A 84 7.37 0.46 8.60
CA SER A 84 7.03 1.81 9.02
C SER A 84 6.84 2.72 7.82
N ILE A 85 5.69 3.37 7.75
CA ILE A 85 5.38 4.39 6.74
C ILE A 85 5.90 5.79 7.10
N HIS A 86 6.33 5.98 8.36
CA HIS A 86 6.65 7.31 8.89
C HIS A 86 7.81 8.02 8.16
N TRP A 87 8.71 7.24 7.56
CA TRP A 87 9.92 7.75 6.90
C TRP A 87 9.89 7.55 5.38
N PHE A 88 8.71 7.28 4.81
CA PHE A 88 8.60 7.02 3.38
C PHE A 88 8.71 8.32 2.59
N GLY A 89 9.79 8.49 1.82
CA GLY A 89 10.05 9.70 1.03
C GLY A 89 11.10 10.65 1.62
N ASP A 90 11.80 10.24 2.68
CA ASP A 90 12.92 10.98 3.33
C ASP A 90 14.29 10.81 2.64
N GLY A 91 14.30 10.28 1.41
CA GLY A 91 15.51 9.93 0.66
C GLY A 91 15.97 11.01 -0.30
#